data_AF-A0A7S3TJA6-F1
#
_entry.id   AF-A0A7S3TJA6-F1
#
_cell.length_a   1.000
_cell.length_b   1.000
_cell.length_c   1.000
_cell.angle_alpha   90.00
_cell.angle_beta   90.00
_cell.angle_gamma   90.00
#
_symmetry.space_group_name_H-M   'P 1'
#
loop_
_entity.id
_entity.type
_entity.pdbx_description
1 polymer ?
#
loop_
_entity_poly.entity_id
_entity_poly.type
_entity_poly.pdbx_seq_one_letter_code
_entity_poly.pdbx_strand_id
1 'polypeptide(L)'
;GELKGRASAVKRAFGLGETPYVKFLNRTWCARDHWRHPCYPENDHLNAGFVMGPASELEDIYRALMKMPSNECMHKGVWDDQKAVATYMLQHSIQVTLDYSSSLVFNLVHTMPFEGLFTVEGGRLHNSVTNQTACFVHGNGDGFHNWKKLAHRLDLHTKQE
;
A
#
# COMPACT_ATOMS: atom_id res chain seq x y z
N GLY A 1 -3.59 -0.86 20.24
CA GLY A 1 -4.49 0.10 19.57
C GLY A 1 -5.42 -0.65 18.64
N GLU A 2 -6.62 -0.14 18.43
CA GLU A 2 -7.69 -0.78 17.65
C GLU A 2 -7.25 -1.19 16.22
N LEU A 3 -6.49 -0.33 15.54
CA LEU A 3 -5.94 -0.60 14.20
C LEU A 3 -5.06 -1.87 14.14
N LYS A 4 -4.24 -2.12 15.17
CA LYS A 4 -3.41 -3.33 15.24
C LYS A 4 -4.26 -4.59 15.37
N GLY A 5 -5.31 -4.53 16.17
CA GLY A 5 -6.26 -5.65 16.33
C GLY A 5 -6.95 -6.00 15.01
N ARG A 6 -7.36 -4.98 14.24
CA ARG A 6 -7.97 -5.15 12.91
C ARG A 6 -6.98 -5.71 11.89
N ALA A 7 -5.76 -5.17 11.84
CA ALA A 7 -4.71 -5.64 10.96
C ALA A 7 -4.43 -7.14 11.16
N SER A 8 -4.24 -7.57 12.42
CA SER A 8 -4.01 -8.99 12.72
C SER A 8 -5.25 -9.86 12.43
N ALA A 9 -6.47 -9.35 12.62
CA ALA A 9 -7.69 -10.09 12.25
C ALA A 9 -7.79 -10.33 10.74
N VAL A 10 -7.55 -9.30 9.92
CA VAL A 10 -7.54 -9.42 8.46
C VAL A 10 -6.43 -10.38 8.00
N LYS A 11 -5.20 -10.21 8.50
CA LYS A 11 -4.07 -11.10 8.14
C LYS A 11 -4.39 -12.56 8.44
N ARG A 12 -4.95 -12.87 9.62
CA ARG A 12 -5.39 -14.22 9.98
C ARG A 12 -6.46 -14.78 9.04
N ALA A 13 -7.44 -13.96 8.63
CA ALA A 13 -8.47 -14.39 7.68
C ALA A 13 -7.90 -14.77 6.30
N PHE A 14 -6.76 -14.18 5.91
CA PHE A 14 -6.01 -14.54 4.70
C PHE A 14 -4.94 -15.62 4.93
N GLY A 15 -4.85 -16.21 6.12
CA GLY A 15 -3.81 -17.20 6.47
C GLY A 15 -2.39 -16.61 6.54
N LEU A 16 -2.27 -15.29 6.71
CA LEU A 16 -0.99 -14.59 6.75
C LEU A 16 -0.44 -14.50 8.18
N GLY A 17 0.89 -14.52 8.31
CA GLY A 17 1.60 -14.16 9.54
C GLY A 17 1.53 -12.66 9.86
N GLU A 18 2.11 -12.24 10.99
CA GLU A 18 2.08 -10.84 11.45
C GLU A 18 2.80 -9.87 10.49
N THR A 19 3.90 -10.32 9.86
CA THR A 19 4.72 -9.51 8.95
C THR A 19 4.97 -10.25 7.63
N PRO A 20 3.91 -10.50 6.83
CA PRO A 20 3.96 -11.49 5.75
C PRO A 20 4.89 -11.09 4.59
N TYR A 21 5.20 -9.80 4.46
CA TYR A 21 6.09 -9.26 3.42
C TYR A 21 7.49 -8.90 3.93
N VAL A 22 7.83 -9.18 5.19
CA VAL A 22 9.12 -8.76 5.78
C VAL A 22 10.34 -9.26 5.01
N LYS A 23 10.23 -10.43 4.36
CA LYS A 23 11.30 -11.01 3.53
C LYS A 23 11.59 -10.21 2.26
N PHE A 24 10.65 -9.36 1.84
CA PHE A 24 10.76 -8.48 0.68
C PHE A 24 11.01 -7.02 1.08
N LEU A 25 11.25 -6.73 2.36
CA LEU A 25 11.54 -5.37 2.83
C LEU A 25 13.03 -5.06 2.72
N ASN A 26 13.35 -4.03 1.95
CA ASN A 26 14.66 -3.41 1.87
C ASN A 26 14.94 -2.56 3.13
N ARG A 27 15.35 -3.23 4.21
CA ARG A 27 15.61 -2.58 5.50
C ARG A 27 16.66 -1.48 5.43
N THR A 28 17.68 -1.62 4.58
CA THR A 28 18.75 -0.62 4.44
C THR A 28 18.22 0.69 3.85
N TRP A 29 17.41 0.62 2.80
CA TRP A 29 16.81 1.81 2.20
C TRP A 29 15.73 2.40 3.08
N CYS A 30 14.87 1.56 3.63
CA CYS A 30 13.83 2.01 4.54
C CYS A 30 14.41 2.73 5.78
N ALA A 31 15.54 2.28 6.34
CA ALA A 31 16.16 2.93 7.50
C ALA A 31 16.77 4.30 7.16
N ARG A 32 17.10 4.54 5.89
CA ARG A 32 17.59 5.83 5.39
C ARG A 32 16.46 6.79 5.06
N ASP A 33 15.25 6.28 4.86
CA ASP A 33 14.09 7.11 4.60
C ASP A 33 13.60 7.75 5.90
N HIS A 34 13.99 9.01 6.09
CA HIS A 34 13.65 9.80 7.27
C HIS A 34 12.13 9.96 7.48
N TRP A 35 11.31 9.74 6.44
CA TRP A 35 9.85 9.81 6.50
C TRP A 35 9.19 8.59 7.15
N ARG A 36 9.91 7.48 7.27
CA ARG A 36 9.40 6.18 7.71
C ARG A 36 10.25 5.53 8.80
N HIS A 37 10.96 6.33 9.59
CA HIS A 37 11.74 5.83 10.70
C HIS A 37 10.88 5.76 11.97
N PRO A 38 10.78 4.61 12.65
CA PRO A 38 11.40 3.31 12.36
C PRO A 38 10.73 2.53 11.22
N CYS A 39 11.49 1.72 10.49
CA CYS A 39 10.96 0.82 9.46
C CYS A 39 9.87 -0.09 10.03
N TYR A 40 8.64 0.11 9.56
CA TYR A 40 7.51 -0.74 9.93
C TYR A 40 7.35 -1.86 8.89
N PRO A 41 7.68 -3.12 9.24
CA PRO A 41 7.41 -4.26 8.37
C PRO A 41 5.91 -4.61 8.31
N GLU A 42 5.09 -3.95 9.13
CA GLU A 42 3.65 -4.12 9.12
C GLU A 42 2.99 -3.31 7.99
N ASN A 43 2.07 -3.97 7.26
CA ASN A 43 1.14 -3.30 6.34
C ASN A 43 0.01 -2.57 7.10
N ASP A 44 0.34 -1.80 8.13
CA ASP A 44 -0.62 -1.06 8.98
C ASP A 44 -0.53 0.46 8.81
N HIS A 45 0.27 0.92 7.85
CA HIS A 45 0.40 2.33 7.48
C HIS A 45 -0.33 2.62 6.17
N LEU A 46 -1.07 3.72 6.16
CA LEU A 46 -1.80 4.20 5.00
C LEU A 46 -0.84 4.54 3.85
N ASN A 47 -1.26 4.28 2.60
CA ASN A 47 -0.76 4.98 1.42
C ASN A 47 -1.92 5.74 0.75
N ALA A 48 -1.82 7.06 0.60
CA ALA A 48 -2.90 7.87 0.01
C ALA A 48 -2.96 7.84 -1.53
N GLY A 49 -1.95 7.24 -2.19
CA GLY A 49 -1.90 7.15 -3.65
C GLY A 49 -2.93 6.19 -4.26
N PHE A 50 -3.67 5.45 -3.44
CA PHE A 50 -4.81 4.65 -3.87
C PHE A 50 -5.91 4.63 -2.81
N VAL A 51 -7.14 4.87 -3.23
CA VAL A 51 -8.34 4.75 -2.41
C VAL A 51 -9.45 4.08 -3.23
N MET A 52 -10.31 3.29 -2.58
CA MET A 52 -11.48 2.70 -3.20
C MET A 52 -12.63 2.61 -2.20
N GLY A 53 -13.85 2.70 -2.72
CA GLY A 53 -15.08 2.65 -1.93
C GLY A 53 -16.28 3.13 -2.74
N PRO A 54 -17.48 3.13 -2.15
CA PRO A 54 -18.66 3.72 -2.77
C PRO A 54 -18.43 5.20 -3.12
N ALA A 55 -18.89 5.63 -4.29
CA ALA A 55 -18.63 6.99 -4.78
C ALA A 55 -19.10 8.10 -3.82
N SER A 56 -20.27 7.92 -3.19
CA SER A 56 -20.80 8.87 -2.20
C SER A 56 -19.91 8.97 -0.96
N GLU A 57 -19.39 7.85 -0.46
CA GLU A 57 -18.50 7.86 0.70
C GLU A 57 -17.14 8.50 0.36
N LEU A 58 -16.61 8.24 -0.84
CA LEU A 58 -15.40 8.89 -1.31
C LEU A 58 -15.60 10.40 -1.44
N GLU A 59 -16.75 10.84 -1.97
CA GLU A 59 -17.10 12.26 -2.05
C GLU A 59 -17.08 12.91 -0.67
N ASP A 60 -17.72 12.30 0.33
CA ASP A 60 -17.76 12.80 1.70
C ASP A 60 -16.36 12.92 2.31
N ILE A 61 -15.51 11.90 2.10
CA ILE A 61 -14.11 11.91 2.52
C ILE A 61 -13.38 13.08 1.87
N TYR A 62 -13.41 13.22 0.55
CA TYR A 62 -12.70 14.30 -0.14
C TYR A 62 -13.23 15.69 0.25
N ARG A 63 -14.54 15.85 0.45
CA ARG A 63 -15.12 17.11 0.95
C ARG A 63 -14.59 17.45 2.35
N ALA A 64 -14.39 16.47 3.21
CA ALA A 64 -13.79 16.67 4.52
C ALA A 64 -12.30 17.04 4.43
N LEU A 65 -11.52 16.36 3.57
CA LEU A 65 -10.10 16.66 3.34
C LEU A 65 -9.89 18.08 2.83
N MET A 66 -10.75 18.57 1.93
CA MET A 66 -10.69 19.94 1.41
C MET A 66 -11.00 21.01 2.46
N LYS A 67 -11.65 20.64 3.57
CA LYS A 67 -11.97 21.53 4.70
C LYS A 67 -10.99 21.37 5.86
N MET A 68 -10.02 20.47 5.74
CA MET A 68 -9.09 20.13 6.81
C MET A 68 -8.16 21.32 7.13
N PRO A 69 -7.94 21.64 8.42
CA PRO A 69 -7.00 22.69 8.83
C PRO A 69 -5.59 22.48 8.26
N SER A 70 -4.91 23.57 7.88
CA SER A 70 -3.58 23.50 7.27
C SER A 70 -2.53 22.78 8.12
N ASN A 71 -2.61 22.88 9.45
CA ASN A 71 -1.69 22.15 10.34
C ASN A 71 -1.85 20.61 10.25
N GLU A 72 -2.99 20.12 9.80
CA GLU A 72 -3.31 18.69 9.66
C GLU A 72 -2.98 18.14 8.27
N CYS A 73 -2.95 18.99 7.23
CA CYS A 73 -2.73 18.55 5.85
C CYS A 73 -1.45 19.11 5.21
N MET A 74 -0.74 20.05 5.83
CA MET A 74 0.49 20.60 5.26
C MET A 74 1.74 19.88 5.76
N HIS A 75 2.69 19.68 4.85
CA HIS A 75 4.03 19.22 5.13
C HIS A 75 5.04 20.13 4.39
N LYS A 76 5.99 20.72 5.14
CA LYS A 76 6.97 21.70 4.59
C LYS A 76 6.34 22.83 3.75
N GLY A 77 5.16 23.30 4.16
CA GLY A 77 4.46 24.39 3.47
C GLY A 77 3.75 23.99 2.17
N VAL A 78 3.67 22.69 1.87
CA VAL A 78 2.92 22.14 0.73
C VAL A 78 1.80 21.23 1.25
N TRP A 79 0.69 21.16 0.53
CA TRP A 79 -0.39 20.25 0.86
C TRP A 79 0.05 18.80 0.62
N ASP A 80 -0.13 17.96 1.65
CA ASP A 80 0.32 16.57 1.73
C ASP A 80 -0.92 15.68 1.90
N ASP A 81 -1.29 15.02 0.81
CA ASP A 81 -2.41 14.09 0.72
C ASP A 81 -2.24 12.91 1.68
N GLN A 82 -1.04 12.35 1.76
CA GLN A 82 -0.69 11.26 2.65
C GLN A 82 -0.95 11.62 4.11
N LYS A 83 -0.58 12.83 4.54
CA LYS A 83 -0.83 13.34 5.88
C LYS A 83 -2.31 13.64 6.12
N ALA A 84 -2.99 14.27 5.15
CA ALA A 84 -4.40 14.61 5.26
C ALA A 84 -5.28 13.36 5.42
N VAL A 85 -5.09 12.37 4.54
CA VAL A 85 -5.86 11.12 4.57
C VAL A 85 -5.53 10.29 5.82
N ALA A 86 -4.26 10.26 6.26
CA ALA A 86 -3.88 9.60 7.51
C ALA A 86 -4.58 10.23 8.72
N THR A 87 -4.61 11.56 8.78
CA THR A 87 -5.31 12.30 9.84
C THR A 87 -6.81 11.98 9.83
N TYR A 88 -7.44 12.02 8.65
CA TYR A 88 -8.85 11.69 8.49
C TYR A 88 -9.17 10.25 8.94
N MET A 89 -8.37 9.27 8.51
CA MET A 89 -8.53 7.86 8.87
C MET A 89 -8.44 7.64 10.39
N LEU A 90 -7.52 8.33 11.07
CA LEU A 90 -7.40 8.23 12.53
C LEU A 90 -8.64 8.77 13.26
N GLN A 91 -9.29 9.80 12.71
CA GLN A 91 -10.53 10.37 13.25
C GLN A 91 -11.78 9.56 12.87
N HIS A 92 -11.75 8.85 11.74
CA HIS A 92 -12.88 8.11 11.17
C HIS A 92 -12.55 6.62 10.98
N SER A 93 -11.94 6.01 12.00
CA SER A 93 -11.43 4.64 11.89
C SER A 93 -12.53 3.62 11.56
N ILE A 94 -13.78 3.85 11.94
CA ILE A 94 -14.89 2.94 11.63
C ILE A 94 -15.24 2.96 10.13
N GLN A 95 -15.09 4.12 9.48
CA GLN A 95 -15.42 4.31 8.06
C GLN A 95 -14.27 3.95 7.13
N VAL A 96 -13.02 4.26 7.54
CA VAL A 96 -11.83 4.05 6.71
C VAL A 96 -10.99 2.91 7.25
N THR A 97 -10.61 2.00 6.37
CA THR A 97 -9.73 0.86 6.68
C THR A 97 -8.58 0.78 5.68
N LEU A 98 -7.60 -0.06 5.98
CA LEU A 98 -6.48 -0.38 5.09
C LEU A 98 -6.67 -1.76 4.46
N ASP A 99 -6.08 -1.94 3.27
CA ASP A 99 -5.80 -3.26 2.74
C ASP A 99 -4.59 -3.87 3.46
N TYR A 100 -4.83 -4.35 4.69
CA TYR A 100 -3.79 -4.92 5.55
C TYR A 100 -3.10 -6.17 4.97
N SER A 101 -3.73 -6.81 3.98
CA SER A 101 -3.23 -8.01 3.30
C SER A 101 -2.42 -7.71 2.04
N SER A 102 -2.53 -6.48 1.51
CA SER A 102 -2.07 -6.12 0.17
C SER A 102 -2.63 -7.04 -0.92
N SER A 103 -3.90 -7.42 -0.78
CA SER A 103 -4.62 -8.27 -1.75
C SER A 103 -5.27 -7.47 -2.88
N LEU A 104 -5.65 -6.22 -2.61
CA LEU A 104 -6.23 -5.30 -3.59
C LEU A 104 -5.14 -4.44 -4.22
N VAL A 105 -4.31 -3.82 -3.39
CA VAL A 105 -3.28 -2.88 -3.84
C VAL A 105 -1.94 -3.20 -3.17
N PHE A 106 -0.93 -3.44 -3.99
CA PHE A 106 0.43 -3.64 -3.52
C PHE A 106 1.27 -2.37 -3.72
N ASN A 107 1.85 -1.83 -2.63
CA ASN A 107 2.76 -0.68 -2.69
C ASN A 107 4.22 -1.17 -2.75
N LEU A 108 4.96 -0.78 -3.79
CA LEU A 108 6.33 -1.29 -4.06
C LEU A 108 7.46 -0.56 -3.33
N VAL A 109 7.17 0.54 -2.63
CA VAL A 109 8.19 1.28 -1.88
C VAL A 109 8.97 0.35 -0.93
N HIS A 110 10.30 0.49 -0.95
CA HIS A 110 11.28 -0.32 -0.22
C HIS A 110 11.15 -1.82 -0.42
N THR A 111 10.67 -2.27 -1.58
CA THR A 111 10.57 -3.71 -1.88
C THR A 111 11.89 -4.25 -2.46
N MET A 112 12.66 -5.02 -1.68
CA MET A 112 13.76 -5.88 -2.15
C MET A 112 13.96 -7.13 -1.26
N PRO A 113 14.30 -8.30 -1.86
CA PRO A 113 14.38 -8.56 -3.30
C PRO A 113 13.00 -8.46 -3.95
N PHE A 114 12.98 -8.16 -5.25
CA PHE A 114 11.73 -8.05 -6.01
C PHE A 114 11.37 -9.41 -6.64
N GLU A 115 12.40 -10.20 -6.93
CA GLU A 115 12.30 -11.54 -7.47
C GLU A 115 11.56 -12.46 -6.48
N GLY A 116 10.57 -13.20 -6.98
CA GLY A 116 9.75 -14.10 -6.17
C GLY A 116 8.58 -13.42 -5.43
N LEU A 117 8.43 -12.09 -5.45
CA LEU A 117 7.23 -11.44 -4.91
C LEU A 117 6.02 -11.64 -5.85
N PHE A 118 6.24 -11.54 -7.16
CA PHE A 118 5.21 -11.73 -8.17
C PHE A 118 5.60 -12.76 -9.23
N THR A 119 4.69 -13.68 -9.52
CA THR A 119 4.71 -14.53 -10.72
C THR A 119 3.79 -13.95 -11.79
N VAL A 120 4.06 -14.26 -13.06
CA VAL A 120 3.19 -13.91 -14.19
C VAL A 120 2.65 -15.22 -14.75
N GLU A 121 1.33 -15.38 -14.73
CA GLU A 121 0.65 -16.60 -15.16
C GLU A 121 -0.60 -16.18 -15.96
N GLY A 122 -0.74 -16.66 -17.20
CA GLY A 122 -1.89 -16.33 -18.07
C GLY A 122 -2.15 -14.82 -18.22
N GLY A 123 -1.07 -14.04 -18.43
CA GLY A 123 -1.14 -12.58 -18.53
C GLY A 123 -1.50 -11.83 -17.23
N ARG A 124 -1.52 -12.51 -16.08
CA ARG A 124 -1.88 -11.91 -14.78
C ARG A 124 -0.72 -11.93 -13.80
N LEU A 125 -0.64 -10.91 -12.93
CA LEU A 125 0.30 -10.92 -11.81
C LEU A 125 -0.29 -11.66 -10.63
N HIS A 126 0.45 -12.62 -10.08
CA HIS A 126 0.09 -13.35 -8.86
C HIS A 126 1.04 -12.98 -7.73
N ASN A 127 0.47 -12.56 -6.60
CA ASN A 127 1.20 -12.24 -5.37
C ASN A 127 1.54 -13.55 -4.64
N SER A 128 2.84 -13.85 -4.49
CA SER A 128 3.31 -15.11 -3.91
C SER A 128 3.06 -15.25 -2.41
N VAL A 129 2.71 -14.16 -1.71
CA VAL A 129 2.44 -14.14 -0.27
C VAL A 129 0.98 -14.47 0.03
N THR A 130 0.05 -13.93 -0.76
CA THR A 130 -1.39 -14.18 -0.61
C THR A 130 -1.90 -15.30 -1.50
N ASN A 131 -1.10 -15.72 -2.50
CA ASN A 131 -1.51 -16.62 -3.57
C ASN A 131 -2.74 -16.12 -4.35
N GLN A 132 -2.88 -14.79 -4.47
CA GLN A 132 -3.98 -14.14 -5.16
C GLN A 132 -3.47 -13.33 -6.35
N THR A 133 -4.31 -13.15 -7.36
CA THR A 133 -4.04 -12.21 -8.44
C THR A 133 -3.97 -10.80 -7.88
N ALA A 134 -2.88 -10.08 -8.16
CA ALA A 134 -2.75 -8.68 -7.80
C ALA A 134 -3.59 -7.81 -8.74
N CYS A 135 -4.56 -7.08 -8.18
CA CYS A 135 -5.41 -6.18 -8.96
C CYS A 135 -4.67 -4.89 -9.34
N PHE A 136 -3.97 -4.28 -8.37
CA PHE A 136 -3.23 -3.04 -8.58
C PHE A 136 -1.83 -3.14 -7.95
N VAL A 137 -0.84 -2.61 -8.66
CA VAL A 137 0.54 -2.48 -8.17
C VAL A 137 0.98 -1.04 -8.31
N HIS A 138 1.25 -0.40 -7.17
CA HIS A 138 1.63 1.00 -7.07
C HIS A 138 3.16 1.12 -6.97
N GLY A 139 3.79 1.68 -8.01
CA GLY A 139 5.23 1.95 -8.08
C GLY A 139 5.67 3.18 -7.30
N ASN A 140 5.28 3.32 -6.03
CA ASN A 140 5.60 4.49 -5.22
C ASN A 140 7.07 4.53 -4.75
N GLY A 141 7.60 5.75 -4.55
CA GLY A 141 8.95 5.97 -4.05
C GLY A 141 10.04 5.32 -4.92
N ASP A 142 10.95 4.59 -4.29
CA ASP A 142 12.00 3.79 -4.94
C ASP A 142 11.45 2.56 -5.70
N GLY A 143 10.18 2.20 -5.49
CA GLY A 143 9.49 1.09 -6.14
C GLY A 143 9.20 1.29 -7.64
N PHE A 144 9.33 2.51 -8.17
CA PHE A 144 9.04 2.80 -9.57
C PHE A 144 9.88 1.98 -10.57
N HIS A 145 11.14 1.69 -10.21
CA HIS A 145 12.01 0.84 -11.04
C HIS A 145 11.51 -0.61 -11.10
N ASN A 146 11.02 -1.15 -9.99
CA ASN A 146 10.44 -2.48 -9.93
C ASN A 146 9.11 -2.54 -10.70
N TRP A 147 8.32 -1.48 -10.64
CA TRP A 147 7.10 -1.35 -11.44
C TRP A 147 7.37 -1.43 -12.95
N LYS A 148 8.42 -0.76 -13.45
CA LYS A 148 8.80 -0.87 -14.88
C LYS A 148 9.17 -2.29 -15.28
N LYS A 149 9.90 -3.01 -14.42
CA LYS A 149 10.25 -4.43 -14.65
C LYS A 149 8.99 -5.30 -14.72
N LEU A 150 8.00 -5.05 -13.85
CA LEU A 150 6.71 -5.74 -13.87
C LEU A 150 5.94 -5.51 -15.17
N ALA A 151 5.79 -4.25 -15.56
CA ALA A 151 5.07 -3.89 -16.78
C ALA A 151 5.70 -4.56 -18.02
N HIS A 152 7.04 -4.60 -18.09
CA HIS A 152 7.74 -5.29 -19.16
C HIS A 152 7.52 -6.81 -19.15
N ARG A 153 7.56 -7.46 -17.96
CA ARG A 153 7.28 -8.90 -17.83
C ARG A 153 5.86 -9.25 -18.29
N LEU A 154 4.88 -8.42 -17.95
CA LEU A 154 3.50 -8.61 -18.40
C LEU A 154 3.37 -8.49 -19.94
N ASP A 155 3.94 -7.44 -20.52
CA ASP A 155 3.90 -7.21 -21.97
C ASP A 155 4.52 -8.38 -22.77
N LEU A 156 5.66 -8.91 -22.30
CA LEU A 156 6.30 -10.07 -22.93
C LEU A 156 5.43 -11.32 -22.89
N HIS A 157 4.73 -11.59 -21.79
CA HIS A 157 3.86 -12.75 -21.66
C HIS A 157 2.61 -12.62 -22.54
N THR A 158 2.01 -11.43 -22.62
CA THR A 158 0.83 -11.20 -23.48
C THR A 158 1.12 -11.33 -24.98
N LYS A 159 2.38 -11.27 -25.39
CA LYS A 159 2.79 -11.44 -26.80
C LYS A 159 3.09 -12.89 -27.19
N GLN A 160 3.10 -13.81 -26.22
CA GLN A 160 3.40 -15.23 -26.44
C GLN A 160 2.13 -16.11 -26.49
N GLU A 161 0.97 -15.54 -26.19
CA GLU A 161 -0.37 -16.15 -26.31
C GLU A 161 -1.05 -15.72 -27.61
#